data_AF-A0A943UZE4-F1
#
_entry.id   AF-A0A943UZE4-F1
#
_cell.length_a   1.000
_cell.length_b   1.000
_cell.length_c   1.000
_cell.angle_alpha   90.00
_cell.angle_beta   90.00
_cell.angle_gamma   90.00
#
_symmetry.space_group_name_H-M   'P 1'
#
loop_
_entity.id
_entity.type
_entity.pdbx_description
1 polymer ?
#
loop_
_entity_poly.entity_id
_entity_poly.type
_entity_poly.pdbx_seq_one_letter_code
_entity_poly.pdbx_strand_id
1 'polypeptide(L)'
;MDEVAIGSVRPFPSAAPDKAQAIKVLEEAAEVFGAWQLRAESAEIGLSTRWIDEDLLEELADCITACANLAAALGAHDLRPYIGACERKNAERGRYGR
;
A
#
# COMPACT_ATOMS: atom_id res chain seq x y z
N MET A 1 17.53 -7.85 -7.74
CA MET A 1 16.42 -6.90 -7.77
C MET A 1 15.64 -7.22 -6.53
N ASP A 2 15.54 -6.27 -5.61
CA ASP A 2 14.88 -6.51 -4.34
C ASP A 2 13.39 -6.30 -4.57
N GLU A 3 12.63 -7.39 -4.57
CA GLU A 3 11.17 -7.38 -4.66
C GLU A 3 10.57 -7.54 -3.26
N VAL A 4 9.42 -6.90 -3.03
CA VAL A 4 8.63 -7.10 -1.81
C VAL A 4 7.54 -8.12 -2.10
N ALA A 5 7.56 -9.23 -1.37
CA ALA A 5 6.54 -10.26 -1.48
C ALA A 5 5.27 -9.85 -0.71
N ILE A 6 4.17 -9.61 -1.42
CA ILE A 6 2.87 -9.24 -0.83
C ILE A 6 1.98 -10.47 -0.58
N GLY A 7 2.10 -11.52 -1.40
CA GLY A 7 1.21 -12.68 -1.33
C GLY A 7 -0.20 -12.40 -1.88
N SER A 8 -1.19 -13.19 -1.44
CA SER A 8 -2.59 -13.04 -1.83
C SER A 8 -3.38 -12.29 -0.77
N VAL A 9 -4.13 -11.26 -1.19
CA VAL A 9 -4.95 -10.42 -0.29
C VAL A 9 -6.42 -10.81 -0.44
N ARG A 10 -7.06 -11.17 0.67
CA ARG A 10 -8.48 -11.55 0.68
C ARG A 10 -9.35 -10.29 0.82
N PRO A 11 -10.16 -9.93 -0.18
CA PRO A 11 -11.05 -8.79 -0.06
C PRO A 11 -12.19 -9.06 0.93
N PHE A 12 -12.74 -8.00 1.50
CA PHE A 12 -13.89 -8.06 2.40
C PHE A 12 -15.15 -8.45 1.62
N PRO A 13 -16.01 -9.34 2.17
CA PRO A 13 -17.25 -9.76 1.50
C PRO A 13 -18.22 -8.61 1.20
N SER A 14 -18.13 -7.52 1.96
CA SER A 14 -19.00 -6.35 1.87
C SER A 14 -18.42 -5.20 1.04
N ALA A 15 -17.25 -5.37 0.40
CA ALA A 15 -16.66 -4.31 -0.41
C ALA A 15 -17.59 -3.95 -1.57
N ALA A 16 -17.90 -2.66 -1.72
CA ALA A 16 -18.76 -2.12 -2.76
C ALA A 16 -18.02 -1.04 -3.55
N PRO A 17 -18.28 -0.86 -4.86
CA PRO A 17 -17.58 0.13 -5.68
C PRO A 17 -18.19 1.52 -5.49
N ASP A 18 -18.23 1.97 -4.23
CA ASP A 18 -18.84 3.22 -3.83
C ASP A 18 -17.81 4.24 -3.31
N LYS A 19 -18.31 5.43 -2.98
CA LYS A 19 -17.48 6.52 -2.46
C LYS A 19 -16.80 6.15 -1.14
N ALA A 20 -17.45 5.37 -0.27
CA ALA A 20 -16.87 5.00 1.02
C ALA A 20 -15.65 4.08 0.83
N GLN A 21 -15.76 3.09 -0.06
CA GLN A 21 -14.64 2.21 -0.38
C GLN A 21 -13.48 2.94 -1.06
N ALA A 22 -13.77 3.91 -1.93
CA ALA A 22 -12.75 4.75 -2.55
C ALA A 22 -12.05 5.68 -1.53
N ILE A 23 -12.82 6.23 -0.58
CA ILE A 23 -12.26 7.04 0.53
C ILE A 23 -11.34 6.19 1.40
N LYS A 24 -11.69 4.92 1.68
CA LYS A 24 -10.84 4.08 2.52
C LYS A 24 -9.42 3.96 1.98
N VAL A 25 -9.24 3.83 0.65
CA VAL A 25 -7.90 3.83 0.03
C VAL A 25 -7.11 5.11 0.35
N LEU A 26 -7.78 6.26 0.38
CA LEU A 26 -7.15 7.54 0.74
C LEU A 26 -6.84 7.62 2.24
N GLU A 27 -7.74 7.12 3.09
CA GLU A 27 -7.54 7.08 4.55
C GLU A 27 -6.32 6.24 4.91
N GLU A 28 -6.23 5.01 4.41
CA GLU A 28 -5.07 4.14 4.67
C GLU A 28 -3.76 4.74 4.15
N ALA A 29 -3.80 5.39 2.98
CA ALA A 29 -2.63 6.07 2.44
C ALA A 29 -2.19 7.27 3.33
N ALA A 30 -3.14 7.93 3.98
CA ALA A 30 -2.85 8.98 4.95
C ALA A 30 -2.32 8.40 6.28
N GLU A 31 -2.80 7.25 6.71
CA GLU A 31 -2.31 6.53 7.89
C GLU A 31 -0.85 6.06 7.70
N VAL A 32 -0.51 5.50 6.53
CA VAL A 32 0.88 5.21 6.12
C VAL A 32 1.77 6.45 6.23
N PHE A 33 1.29 7.59 5.73
CA PHE A 33 2.05 8.84 5.79
C PHE A 33 2.24 9.32 7.24
N GLY A 34 1.19 9.27 8.06
CA GLY A 34 1.23 9.64 9.47
C GLY A 34 2.21 8.78 10.27
N ALA A 35 2.19 7.46 10.08
CA ALA A 35 3.12 6.54 10.72
C ALA A 35 4.58 6.84 10.32
N TRP A 36 4.84 7.12 9.04
CA TRP A 36 6.17 7.53 8.58
C TRP A 36 6.63 8.87 9.19
N GLN A 37 5.74 9.86 9.32
CA GLN A 37 6.07 11.14 9.95
C GLN A 37 6.47 10.94 11.41
N LEU A 38 5.66 10.19 12.17
CA LEU A 38 5.93 9.88 13.56
C LEU A 38 7.27 9.15 13.74
N ARG A 39 7.56 8.22 12.82
CA ARG A 39 8.84 7.51 12.75
C ARG A 39 10.01 8.46 12.53
N ALA A 40 9.88 9.39 11.58
CA ALA A 40 10.91 10.36 11.24
C ALA A 40 11.20 11.31 12.40
N GLU A 41 10.16 11.87 13.02
CA GLU A 41 10.26 12.77 14.17
C GLU A 41 10.90 12.05 15.37
N SER A 42 10.48 10.81 15.65
CA SER A 42 11.04 9.99 16.74
C SER A 42 12.53 9.70 16.52
N ALA A 43 12.94 9.39 15.29
CA ALA A 43 14.35 9.17 14.96
C ALA A 43 15.19 10.45 15.14
N GLU A 44 14.65 11.61 14.77
CA GLU A 44 15.34 12.90 14.90
C GLU A 44 15.68 13.24 16.36
N ILE A 45 14.79 12.91 17.30
CA ILE A 45 15.00 13.11 18.74
C ILE A 45 15.66 11.91 19.44
N GLY A 46 16.13 10.92 18.68
CA GLY A 46 16.88 9.78 19.21
C GLY A 46 16.05 8.74 19.97
N LEU A 47 14.73 8.70 19.76
CA LEU A 47 13.86 7.65 20.30
C LEU A 47 13.92 6.38 19.45
N SER A 48 13.64 5.25 20.07
CA SER A 48 13.47 3.98 19.36
C SER A 48 12.25 4.03 18.44
N THR A 49 12.43 3.68 17.17
CA THR A 49 11.37 3.64 16.16
C THR A 49 10.75 2.26 15.97
N ARG A 50 11.26 1.22 16.65
CA ARG A 50 10.93 -0.17 16.33
C ARG A 50 9.43 -0.45 16.28
N TRP A 51 8.68 0.05 17.25
CA TRP A 51 7.23 -0.15 17.29
C TRP A 51 6.51 0.64 16.18
N ILE A 52 7.04 1.80 15.78
CA ILE A 52 6.54 2.60 14.67
C ILE A 52 6.89 1.95 13.33
N ASP A 53 8.02 1.24 13.24
CA ASP A 53 8.38 0.45 12.07
C ASP A 53 7.37 -0.69 11.85
N GLU A 54 6.95 -1.36 12.93
CA GLU A 54 5.90 -2.40 12.89
C GLU A 54 4.54 -1.78 12.49
N ASP A 55 4.14 -0.68 13.13
CA ASP A 55 2.92 0.08 12.81
C ASP A 55 2.87 0.53 11.34
N LEU A 56 3.96 1.12 10.83
CA LEU A 56 4.06 1.53 9.43
C LEU A 56 3.90 0.36 8.45
N LEU A 57 4.38 -0.84 8.79
CA LEU A 57 4.20 -2.02 7.96
C LEU A 57 2.76 -2.53 7.99
N GLU A 58 2.06 -2.40 9.12
CA GLU A 58 0.63 -2.71 9.24
C GLU A 58 -0.20 -1.75 8.38
N GLU A 59 0.06 -0.44 8.45
CA GLU A 59 -0.63 0.56 7.63
C GLU A 59 -0.39 0.35 6.12
N LEU A 60 0.81 -0.08 5.73
CA LEU A 60 1.10 -0.48 4.35
C LEU A 60 0.26 -1.68 3.92
N ALA A 61 0.08 -2.67 4.80
CA ALA A 61 -0.75 -3.85 4.54
C ALA A 61 -2.25 -3.49 4.45
N ASP A 62 -2.72 -2.58 5.29
CA ASP A 62 -4.10 -2.11 5.26
C ASP A 62 -4.38 -1.26 4.02
N CYS A 63 -3.44 -0.41 3.60
CA CYS A 63 -3.53 0.31 2.33
C CYS A 63 -3.61 -0.64 1.13
N ILE A 64 -2.80 -1.70 1.11
CA ILE A 64 -2.86 -2.75 0.08
C ILE A 64 -4.23 -3.47 0.12
N THR A 65 -4.75 -3.74 1.32
CA THR A 65 -6.06 -4.38 1.51
C THR A 65 -7.20 -3.50 1.04
N ALA A 66 -7.18 -2.19 1.31
CA ALA A 66 -8.15 -1.23 0.77
C ALA A 66 -8.11 -1.17 -0.77
N CYS A 67 -6.92 -1.22 -1.37
CA CYS A 67 -6.78 -1.32 -2.82
C CYS A 67 -7.39 -2.62 -3.37
N ALA A 68 -7.14 -3.75 -2.71
CA ALA A 68 -7.69 -5.05 -3.09
C ALA A 68 -9.22 -5.10 -2.94
N ASN A 69 -9.76 -4.48 -1.90
CA ASN A 69 -11.21 -4.34 -1.68
C ASN A 69 -11.86 -3.57 -2.82
N LEU A 70 -11.30 -2.41 -3.21
CA LEU A 70 -11.82 -1.63 -4.32
C LEU A 70 -11.72 -2.37 -5.66
N ALA A 71 -10.61 -3.07 -5.91
CA ALA A 71 -10.44 -3.89 -7.11
C ALA A 71 -11.49 -5.01 -7.18
N ALA A 72 -11.68 -5.75 -6.09
CA ALA A 72 -12.67 -6.82 -6.01
C ALA A 72 -14.10 -6.29 -6.17
N ALA A 73 -14.40 -5.14 -5.59
CA ALA A 73 -15.70 -4.47 -5.74
C ALA A 73 -16.00 -4.04 -7.18
N LEU A 74 -14.97 -3.81 -7.99
CA LEU A 74 -15.06 -3.57 -9.44
C LEU A 74 -15.09 -4.86 -10.27
N GLY A 75 -15.06 -6.04 -9.64
CA GLY A 75 -15.01 -7.35 -10.29
C GLY A 75 -13.61 -7.79 -10.73
N ALA A 76 -12.55 -7.08 -10.31
CA ALA A 76 -11.17 -7.44 -10.62
C ALA A 76 -10.54 -8.23 -9.47
N HIS A 77 -10.26 -9.51 -9.70
CA HIS A 77 -9.65 -10.41 -8.70
C HIS A 77 -8.19 -10.77 -9.01
N ASP A 78 -7.60 -10.19 -10.06
CA ASP A 78 -6.20 -10.38 -10.42
C ASP A 78 -5.57 -9.05 -10.87
N LEU A 79 -4.77 -8.45 -9.98
CA LEU A 79 -4.04 -7.21 -10.27
C LEU A 79 -2.66 -7.44 -10.92
N ARG A 80 -2.17 -8.69 -11.02
CA ARG A 80 -0.81 -8.99 -11.52
C ARG A 80 -0.55 -8.41 -12.92
N PRO A 81 -1.48 -8.47 -13.90
CA PRO A 81 -1.26 -7.86 -15.21
C PRO A 81 -1.06 -6.34 -15.16
N TYR A 82 -1.77 -5.66 -14.26
CA TYR A 82 -1.70 -4.21 -14.08
C TYR A 82 -0.41 -3.79 -13.36
N ILE A 83 0.00 -4.54 -12.35
CA ILE A 83 1.28 -4.34 -11.65
C ILE A 83 2.45 -4.53 -12.63
N GLY A 84 2.46 -5.62 -13.39
CA GLY A 84 3.51 -5.86 -14.40
C GLY A 84 3.52 -4.80 -15.51
N ALA A 85 2.34 -4.25 -15.88
CA ALA A 85 2.28 -3.12 -16.80
C ALA A 85 2.87 -1.83 -16.20
N CYS A 86 2.65 -1.57 -14.91
CA CYS A 86 3.25 -0.46 -14.19
C CYS A 86 4.78 -0.60 -14.16
N GLU A 87 5.28 -1.80 -13.85
CA GLU A 87 6.70 -2.11 -13.84
C GLU A 87 7.35 -1.87 -15.20
N ARG A 88 6.78 -2.39 -16.30
CA ARG A 88 7.30 -2.14 -17.66
C ARG A 88 7.40 -0.64 -17.96
N LYS A 89 6.36 0.13 -17.64
CA LYS A 89 6.36 1.60 -17.82
C LYS A 89 7.43 2.28 -16.97
N ASN A 90 7.69 1.80 -15.76
CA ASN A 90 8.76 2.32 -14.91
C ASN A 90 10.14 2.02 -15.51
N ALA A 91 10.34 0.84 -16.09
CA ALA A 91 11.55 0.46 -16.79
C ALA A 91 11.79 1.32 -18.05
N GLU A 92 10.75 1.53 -18.87
CA GLU A 92 10.80 2.42 -20.04
C GLU A 92 11.16 3.87 -19.66
N ARG A 93 10.73 4.31 -18.47
CA ARG A 93 11.06 5.63 -17.90
C ARG A 93 12.44 5.68 -17.24
N GLY A 94 13.21 4.59 -17.26
CA GLY A 94 14.54 4.51 -16.67
C GLY A 94 14.56 4.51 -15.14
N ARG A 95 13.44 4.25 -14.44
CA ARG A 95 13.36 4.30 -12.97
C ARG A 95 14.14 3.19 -12.27
N TYR A 96 14.55 2.16 -13.00
CA TYR A 96 15.39 1.05 -12.52
C TYR A 96 16.84 1.15 -13.02
N GLY A 97 17.19 2.23 -13.73
CA GLY A 97 18.58 2.53 -14.10
C GLY A 97 19.37 2.95 -12.87
N ARG A 98 20.56 2.35 -12.70
CA ARG A 98 21.49 2.58 -11.59
C ARG A 98 21.99 4.02 -11.51
#